data_AF-C3NNA4-F1
#
_entry.id   AF-C3NNA4-F1
#
_cell.length_a   1.000
_cell.length_b   1.000
_cell.length_c   1.000
_cell.angle_alpha   90.00
_cell.angle_beta   90.00
_cell.angle_gamma   90.00
#
_symmetry.space_group_name_H-M   'P 1'
#
loop_
_entity.id
_entity.type
_entity.pdbx_description
1 polymer ?
#
loop_
_entity_poly.entity_id
_entity_poly.type
_entity_poly.pdbx_seq_one_letter_code
_entity_poly.pdbx_strand_id
1 'polypeptide(L)'
;MSLVQLIEKAAKKYNIKINSLPNGVIILVKNDIGYVQIAAVRNVYYVRYLTKNEAYIIRNLNEKIIELILEEKLEETEAIKIPDV
;
A
#
# COMPACT_ATOMS: atom_id res chain seq x y z
N MET A 1 -9.42 11.87 8.63
CA MET A 1 -8.21 11.09 8.98
C MET A 1 -7.31 11.09 7.74
N SER A 2 -6.01 11.34 7.89
CA SER A 2 -5.10 11.33 6.72
C SER A 2 -4.82 9.90 6.25
N LEU A 3 -4.43 9.74 4.97
CA LEU A 3 -4.03 8.44 4.39
C LEU A 3 -2.97 7.74 5.26
N VAL A 4 -1.96 8.50 5.68
CA VAL A 4 -0.86 8.02 6.53
C VAL A 4 -1.39 7.48 7.86
N GLN A 5 -2.29 8.22 8.53
CA GLN A 5 -2.90 7.77 9.80
C GLN A 5 -3.70 6.47 9.64
N LEU A 6 -4.42 6.32 8.53
CA LEU A 6 -5.21 5.12 8.25
C LEU A 6 -4.29 3.90 8.04
N ILE A 7 -3.20 4.08 7.29
CA ILE A 7 -2.19 3.03 7.06
C ILE A 7 -1.44 2.72 8.36
N GLU A 8 -1.06 3.71 9.16
CA GLU A 8 -0.44 3.55 10.49
C GLU A 8 -1.28 2.71 11.44
N LYS A 9 -2.59 2.99 11.48
CA LYS A 9 -3.52 2.22 12.32
C LYS A 9 -3.52 0.74 11.93
N ALA A 10 -3.58 0.44 10.63
CA ALA A 10 -3.58 -0.94 10.14
C ALA A 10 -2.21 -1.61 10.34
N ALA A 11 -1.12 -0.94 9.97
CA ALA A 11 0.25 -1.47 10.06
C ALA A 11 0.65 -1.87 11.50
N LYS A 12 0.18 -1.11 12.51
CA LYS A 12 0.38 -1.44 13.93
C LYS A 12 -0.14 -2.83 14.30
N LYS A 13 -1.27 -3.28 13.72
CA LYS A 13 -1.85 -4.60 13.99
C LYS A 13 -0.92 -5.74 13.55
N TYR A 14 -0.11 -5.50 12.52
CA TYR A 14 0.72 -6.50 11.85
C TYR A 14 2.23 -6.34 12.13
N ASN A 15 2.61 -5.48 13.09
CA ASN A 15 4.00 -5.14 13.41
C ASN A 15 4.81 -4.65 12.19
N ILE A 16 4.17 -3.83 11.35
CA ILE A 16 4.78 -3.25 10.14
C ILE A 16 5.22 -1.82 10.46
N LYS A 17 6.46 -1.50 10.10
CA LYS A 17 6.99 -0.13 10.17
C LYS A 17 6.58 0.63 8.91
N ILE A 18 6.35 1.94 9.05
CA ILE A 18 5.99 2.82 7.95
C ILE A 18 7.07 3.88 7.80
N ASN A 19 7.60 4.03 6.59
CA ASN A 19 8.50 5.11 6.22
C ASN A 19 7.77 6.02 5.22
N SER A 20 7.46 7.25 5.62
CA SER A 20 6.94 8.28 4.71
C SER A 20 8.11 9.10 4.15
N LEU A 21 8.21 9.15 2.83
CA LEU A 21 9.24 9.88 2.12
C LEU A 21 8.79 11.34 1.85
N PRO A 22 9.73 12.29 1.70
CA PRO A 22 9.41 13.71 1.46
C PRO A 22 8.54 13.97 0.23
N ASN A 23 8.56 13.08 -0.75
CA ASN A 23 7.74 13.15 -1.97
C ASN A 23 6.32 12.58 -1.80
N GLY A 24 5.91 12.21 -0.58
CA GLY A 24 4.59 11.67 -0.27
C GLY A 24 4.42 10.17 -0.53
N VAL A 25 5.48 9.48 -0.95
CA VAL A 25 5.49 8.01 -1.08
C VAL A 25 5.59 7.38 0.31
N ILE A 26 4.82 6.32 0.53
CA ILE A 26 4.81 5.54 1.75
C ILE A 26 5.41 4.17 1.46
N ILE A 27 6.41 3.77 2.25
CA ILE A 27 7.03 2.45 2.19
C ILE A 27 6.65 1.67 3.44
N LEU A 28 6.09 0.48 3.24
CA LEU A 28 5.81 -0.46 4.32
C LEU A 28 6.99 -1.42 4.47
N VAL A 29 7.48 -1.53 5.70
CA VAL A 29 8.68 -2.28 6.04
C VAL A 29 8.32 -3.39 7.03
N LYS A 30 8.61 -4.62 6.67
CA LYS A 30 8.42 -5.82 7.50
C LYS A 30 9.74 -6.60 7.53
N ASN A 31 10.20 -6.97 8.72
CA ASN A 31 11.50 -7.64 8.91
C ASN A 31 12.65 -6.89 8.24
N ASP A 32 12.65 -5.55 8.37
CA ASP A 32 13.63 -4.62 7.79
C ASP A 32 13.74 -4.65 6.24
N ILE A 33 12.75 -5.25 5.58
CA ILE A 33 12.60 -5.26 4.11
C ILE A 33 11.37 -4.42 3.74
N GLY A 34 11.57 -3.45 2.83
CA GLY A 34 10.47 -2.74 2.18
C GLY A 34 9.76 -3.68 1.22
N TYR A 35 8.47 -3.93 1.44
CA TYR A 35 7.72 -4.91 0.65
C TYR A 35 6.52 -4.30 -0.10
N VAL A 36 6.00 -3.17 0.37
CA VAL A 36 4.95 -2.41 -0.32
C VAL A 36 5.35 -0.95 -0.43
N GLN A 37 5.11 -0.38 -1.61
CA GLN A 37 5.18 1.05 -1.88
C GLN A 37 3.79 1.57 -2.23
N ILE A 38 3.37 2.66 -1.59
CA ILE A 38 2.08 3.33 -1.83
C ILE A 38 2.35 4.77 -2.23
N ALA A 39 1.76 5.22 -3.33
CA ALA A 39 1.81 6.62 -3.77
C ALA A 39 0.41 7.11 -4.10
N ALA A 40 0.02 8.26 -3.55
CA ALA A 40 -1.21 8.94 -3.93
C ALA A 40 -0.94 9.87 -5.12
N VAL A 41 -1.67 9.68 -6.22
CA VAL A 41 -1.57 10.53 -7.42
C VAL A 41 -2.97 11.01 -7.77
N ARG A 42 -3.20 12.31 -7.61
CA ARG A 42 -4.55 12.92 -7.73
C ARG A 42 -5.55 12.21 -6.81
N ASN A 43 -6.50 11.47 -7.40
CA ASN A 43 -7.61 10.81 -6.70
C ASN A 43 -7.46 9.28 -6.69
N VAL A 44 -6.28 8.75 -7.01
CA VAL A 44 -6.01 7.31 -7.01
C VAL A 44 -4.75 6.99 -6.22
N TYR A 45 -4.66 5.74 -5.79
CA TYR A 45 -3.53 5.20 -5.05
C TYR A 45 -2.84 4.13 -5.90
N TYR A 46 -1.56 4.32 -6.14
CA TYR A 46 -0.68 3.34 -6.74
C TYR A 46 -0.08 2.49 -5.63
N VAL A 47 -0.21 1.17 -5.74
CA VAL A 47 0.36 0.21 -4.81
C VAL A 47 1.28 -0.72 -5.59
N ARG A 48 2.54 -0.82 -5.18
CA ARG A 48 3.51 -1.75 -5.75
C ARG A 48 3.99 -2.72 -4.69
N TYR A 49 3.90 -4.01 -4.98
CA TYR A 49 4.53 -5.08 -4.22
C TYR A 49 5.96 -5.26 -4.70
N LEU A 50 6.92 -4.86 -3.88
CA LEU A 50 8.35 -4.87 -4.19
C LEU A 50 8.91 -6.30 -4.24
N THR A 51 8.27 -7.24 -3.55
CA THR A 51 8.62 -8.66 -3.44
C THR A 51 8.04 -9.54 -4.55
N LYS A 52 6.94 -9.13 -5.18
CA LYS A 52 6.20 -9.92 -6.17
C LYS A 52 6.26 -9.34 -7.59
N ASN A 53 6.88 -8.17 -7.75
CA ASN A 53 6.87 -7.39 -8.98
C ASN A 53 5.45 -7.21 -9.54
N GLU A 54 4.52 -6.82 -8.68
CA GLU A 54 3.14 -6.54 -9.08
C GLU A 54 2.77 -5.11 -8.68
N ALA A 55 1.94 -4.46 -9.50
CA ALA A 55 1.45 -3.13 -9.21
C ALA A 55 -0.03 -2.99 -9.53
N TYR A 56 -0.71 -2.15 -8.75
CA TYR A 56 -2.16 -1.99 -8.75
C TYR A 56 -2.53 -0.51 -8.61
N ILE A 57 -3.65 -0.12 -9.22
CA ILE A 57 -4.30 1.18 -9.05
C ILE A 57 -5.60 0.97 -8.28
N ILE A 58 -5.78 1.75 -7.22
CA ILE A 58 -6.94 1.72 -6.35
C ILE A 58 -7.61 3.10 -6.34
N ARG A 59 -8.93 3.15 -6.50
CA ARG A 59 -9.71 4.41 -6.50
C ARG A 59 -10.27 4.77 -5.13
N ASN A 60 -10.52 3.79 -4.29
CA ASN A 60 -11.10 4.00 -2.97
C ASN A 60 -10.32 3.19 -1.93
N LEU A 61 -9.83 3.88 -0.90
CA LEU A 61 -8.94 3.29 0.08
C LEU A 61 -9.63 3.38 1.46
N ASN A 62 -9.94 2.21 2.00
CA ASN A 62 -10.59 2.03 3.30
C ASN A 62 -9.80 1.00 4.12
N GLU A 63 -10.22 0.77 5.37
CA GLU A 63 -9.49 -0.14 6.29
C GLU A 63 -9.37 -1.56 5.71
N LYS A 64 -10.44 -2.09 5.08
CA LYS A 64 -10.43 -3.41 4.44
C LYS A 64 -9.42 -3.49 3.29
N ILE A 65 -9.40 -2.49 2.41
CA ILE A 65 -8.45 -2.44 1.28
C ILE A 65 -7.01 -2.34 1.79
N ILE A 66 -6.76 -1.58 2.86
CA ILE A 66 -5.42 -1.54 3.46
C ILE A 66 -5.04 -2.90 4.02
N GLU A 67 -5.92 -3.58 4.75
CA GLU A 67 -5.62 -4.92 5.25
C GLU A 67 -5.26 -5.88 4.10
N LEU A 68 -5.96 -5.81 2.97
CA LEU A 68 -5.61 -6.56 1.76
C LEU A 68 -4.27 -6.14 1.14
N ILE A 69 -3.91 -4.84 1.19
CA ILE A 69 -2.57 -4.36 0.83
C ILE A 69 -1.51 -4.99 1.74
N LEU A 70 -1.74 -5.01 3.05
CA LEU A 70 -0.78 -5.53 4.03
C LEU A 70 -0.57 -7.05 3.88
N GLU A 71 -1.61 -7.77 3.48
CA GLU A 71 -1.62 -9.21 3.24
C GLU A 71 -1.20 -9.60 1.81
N GLU A 72 -0.91 -8.62 0.95
CA GLU A 72 -0.55 -8.83 -0.45
C GLU A 72 -1.61 -9.59 -1.27
N LYS A 73 -2.89 -9.23 -1.08
CA LYS A 73 -4.09 -9.84 -1.70
C LYS A 73 -4.95 -8.82 -2.46
N LEU A 74 -4.34 -7.86 -3.14
CA LEU A 74 -5.10 -6.83 -3.85
C LEU A 74 -5.82 -7.36 -5.09
N GLU A 75 -5.35 -8.47 -5.65
CA GLU A 75 -5.97 -9.21 -6.74
C GLU A 75 -7.38 -9.72 -6.40
N GLU A 76 -7.73 -9.82 -5.11
CA GLU A 76 -9.07 -10.20 -4.65
C GLU A 76 -10.06 -9.02 -4.66
N THR A 77 -9.65 -7.86 -5.19
CA THR A 77 -10.45 -6.62 -5.20
C THR A 77 -10.71 -6.11 -6.62
N GLU A 78 -11.47 -5.02 -6.74
CA GLU A 78 -11.65 -4.27 -8.00
C GLU A 78 -10.43 -3.40 -8.36
N ALA A 79 -9.26 -3.64 -7.75
CA ALA A 79 -8.04 -2.94 -8.10
C ALA A 79 -7.62 -3.24 -9.54
N ILE A 80 -7.15 -2.22 -10.25
CA ILE A 80 -6.70 -2.37 -11.63
C ILE A 80 -5.24 -2.78 -11.60
N LYS A 81 -4.93 -4.02 -12.01
CA LYS A 81 -3.54 -4.50 -12.15
C LYS A 81 -2.84 -3.75 -13.30
N ILE A 82 -1.61 -3.31 -13.06
CA ILE A 82 -0.76 -2.70 -14.10
C ILE A 82 0.07 -3.82 -14.73
N PRO A 83 -0.10 -4.11 -16.03
CA PRO A 83 0.45 -5.32 -16.65
C PRO A 83 1.96 -5.28 -16.94
N ASP A 84 2.55 -4.09 -17.08
CA ASP A 84 3.93 -3.91 -17.59
C ASP A 84 4.95 -3.50 -16.50
N VAL A 85 4.71 -3.86 -15.24
CA VAL A 85 5.57 -3.49 -14.09
C VAL A 85 6.32 -4.69 -13.56
#